data_AF-A0A2K5D2H4-F1
#
_entry.id   AF-A0A2K5D2H4-F1
#
_cell.length_a   1.000
_cell.length_b   1.000
_cell.length_c   1.000
_cell.angle_alpha   90.00
_cell.angle_beta   90.00
_cell.angle_gamma   90.00
#
_symmetry.space_group_name_H-M   'P 1'
#
loop_
_entity.id
_entity.type
_entity.pdbx_description
1 polymer ?
#
loop_
_entity_poly.entity_id
_entity_poly.type
_entity_poly.pdbx_seq_one_letter_code
_entity_poly.pdbx_strand_id
1 'polypeptide(L)'
;MSSKAMLKVQEDIKALKQLLSLAANGLQRNTLNIDKLKIETAQSRLCIALQPGQQEILVEQFEVQLQQYRQQIEELENHLATQANNSHITPQDLSMAMQKIYQTFVALAAQLQSIHENVKVLKEQYLGYRKMFLGDAVDVFEARRAEAKKWQNTPRVTTGPTPFSTMPNAAAVAMAATLTQQQQPATGLNAFKL
;
A
#
# COMPACT_ATOMS: atom_id res chain seq x y z
N MET A 1 -0.61 -5.30 -46.17
CA MET A 1 -1.94 -5.44 -45.52
C MET A 1 -1.90 -6.14 -44.14
N SER A 2 -0.81 -6.82 -43.75
CA SER A 2 -0.73 -7.63 -42.50
C SER A 2 -0.55 -6.81 -41.20
N SER A 3 0.26 -5.75 -41.18
CA SER A 3 0.58 -5.02 -39.94
C SER A 3 -0.60 -4.30 -39.28
N LYS A 4 -1.59 -3.84 -40.06
CA LYS A 4 -2.78 -3.15 -39.53
C LYS A 4 -3.67 -4.11 -38.73
N ALA A 5 -3.81 -5.35 -39.19
CA ALA A 5 -4.52 -6.39 -38.46
C ALA A 5 -3.77 -6.76 -37.15
N MET A 6 -2.44 -6.85 -37.20
CA MET A 6 -1.62 -7.12 -36.02
C MET A 6 -1.72 -6.01 -34.96
N LEU A 7 -1.70 -4.73 -35.37
CA LEU A 7 -1.90 -3.61 -34.46
C LEU A 7 -3.30 -3.63 -33.82
N LYS A 8 -4.34 -3.98 -34.59
CA LYS A 8 -5.70 -4.08 -34.07
C LYS A 8 -5.82 -5.19 -33.02
N VAL A 9 -5.25 -6.36 -33.29
CA VAL A 9 -5.18 -7.47 -32.33
C VAL A 9 -4.46 -7.05 -31.05
N GLN A 10 -3.37 -6.28 -31.14
CA GLN A 10 -2.65 -5.79 -29.96
C GLN A 10 -3.49 -4.82 -29.12
N GLU A 11 -4.26 -3.95 -29.77
CA GLU A 11 -5.19 -3.04 -29.11
C GLU A 11 -6.32 -3.82 -28.42
N ASP A 12 -6.90 -4.80 -29.11
CA ASP A 12 -7.98 -5.63 -28.57
C ASP A 12 -7.50 -6.47 -27.37
N ILE A 13 -6.25 -6.98 -27.41
CA ILE A 13 -5.64 -7.67 -26.26
C ILE A 13 -5.48 -6.72 -25.07
N LYS A 14 -5.11 -5.44 -25.29
CA LYS A 14 -5.01 -4.46 -24.20
C LYS A 14 -6.37 -4.15 -23.59
N ALA A 15 -7.39 -3.95 -24.43
CA ALA A 15 -8.76 -3.71 -23.99
C ALA A 15 -9.29 -4.91 -23.19
N LEU A 16 -9.05 -6.14 -23.66
CA LEU A 16 -9.47 -7.35 -22.97
C LEU A 16 -8.81 -7.50 -21.60
N LYS A 17 -7.52 -7.17 -21.47
CA LYS A 17 -6.82 -7.18 -20.18
C LYS A 17 -7.41 -6.17 -19.18
N GLN A 18 -7.81 -4.99 -19.65
CA GLN A 18 -8.48 -4.00 -18.81
C GLN A 18 -9.85 -4.50 -18.34
N LEU A 19 -10.66 -5.06 -19.25
CA LEU A 19 -11.96 -5.64 -18.90
C LEU A 19 -11.84 -6.79 -17.90
N LEU A 20 -10.83 -7.65 -18.06
CA LEU A 20 -10.57 -8.75 -17.13
C LEU A 20 -10.18 -8.23 -15.74
N SER A 21 -9.36 -7.18 -15.67
CA SER A 21 -9.02 -6.53 -14.40
C SER A 21 -10.26 -5.93 -13.74
N LEU A 22 -11.13 -5.25 -14.50
CA LEU A 22 -12.38 -4.71 -13.99
C LEU A 22 -13.29 -5.82 -13.43
N ALA A 23 -13.44 -6.93 -14.17
CA ALA A 23 -14.23 -8.08 -13.76
C ALA A 23 -13.66 -8.75 -12.49
N ALA A 24 -12.34 -8.91 -12.40
CA ALA A 24 -11.68 -9.47 -11.21
C ALA A 24 -11.91 -8.60 -9.96
N ASN A 25 -11.79 -7.29 -10.10
CA ASN A 25 -12.09 -6.34 -9.02
C ASN A 25 -13.57 -6.38 -8.62
N GLY A 26 -14.48 -6.49 -9.59
CA GLY A 26 -15.91 -6.65 -9.33
C GLY A 26 -16.23 -7.94 -8.58
N LEU A 27 -15.61 -9.06 -8.98
CA LEU A 27 -15.77 -10.34 -8.30
C LEU A 27 -15.26 -10.30 -6.87
N GLN A 28 -14.10 -9.67 -6.63
CA GLN A 28 -13.56 -9.50 -5.27
C GLN A 28 -14.50 -8.71 -4.37
N ARG A 29 -15.09 -7.61 -4.86
CA ARG A 29 -16.12 -6.85 -4.11
C ARG A 29 -17.35 -7.71 -3.82
N ASN A 30 -17.80 -8.49 -4.81
CA ASN A 30 -18.94 -9.38 -4.63
C ASN A 30 -18.67 -10.47 -3.58
N THR A 31 -17.46 -11.03 -3.54
CA THR A 31 -17.05 -11.97 -2.49
C THR A 31 -17.18 -11.35 -1.09
N LEU A 32 -16.64 -10.14 -0.89
CA LEU A 32 -16.75 -9.44 0.39
C LEU A 32 -18.21 -9.14 0.78
N ASN A 33 -19.03 -8.75 -0.18
CA ASN A 33 -20.46 -8.50 0.06
C ASN A 33 -21.20 -9.80 0.43
N ILE A 34 -20.87 -10.93 -0.21
CA ILE A 34 -21.43 -12.24 0.14
C ILE A 34 -20.99 -12.64 1.55
N ASP A 35 -19.73 -12.44 1.92
CA ASP A 35 -19.24 -12.75 3.26
C ASP A 35 -19.95 -11.91 4.32
N LYS A 36 -20.14 -10.61 4.08
CA LYS A 36 -20.94 -9.71 4.93
C LYS A 36 -22.38 -10.20 5.07
N LEU A 37 -23.05 -10.53 3.96
CA LEU A 37 -24.41 -11.06 3.97
C LEU A 37 -24.53 -12.40 4.71
N LYS A 38 -23.53 -13.28 4.61
CA LYS A 38 -23.51 -14.56 5.35
C LYS A 38 -23.42 -14.33 6.85
N ILE A 39 -22.62 -13.35 7.28
CA ILE A 39 -22.52 -12.95 8.70
C ILE A 39 -23.85 -12.35 9.18
N GLU A 40 -24.43 -11.40 8.44
CA GLU A 40 -25.72 -10.79 8.77
C GLU A 40 -26.86 -11.83 8.80
N THR A 41 -26.86 -12.78 7.87
CA THR A 41 -27.84 -13.87 7.83
C THR A 41 -27.68 -14.83 9.01
N ALA A 42 -26.44 -15.14 9.40
CA ALA A 42 -26.16 -15.97 10.58
C ALA A 42 -26.60 -15.27 11.87
N GLN A 43 -26.32 -13.96 11.99
CA GLN A 43 -26.74 -13.11 13.10
C GLN A 43 -28.27 -13.03 13.19
N SER A 44 -28.96 -12.80 12.07
CA SER A 44 -30.42 -12.75 12.00
C SER A 44 -31.07 -14.10 12.39
N ARG A 45 -30.51 -15.22 11.95
CA ARG A 45 -30.97 -16.57 12.36
C ARG A 45 -30.80 -16.82 13.86
N LEU A 46 -29.74 -16.30 14.47
CA LEU A 46 -29.53 -16.36 15.92
C LEU A 46 -30.52 -15.47 16.67
N CYS A 47 -30.90 -14.31 16.11
CA CYS A 47 -31.91 -13.42 16.69
C CYS A 47 -33.34 -13.99 16.65
N ILE A 48 -33.70 -14.87 15.72
CA ILE A 48 -35.07 -15.44 15.66
C ILE A 48 -35.30 -16.50 16.77
N ALA A 49 -34.23 -17.04 17.37
CA ALA A 49 -34.32 -17.95 18.51
C ALA A 49 -34.39 -17.16 19.84
N LEU A 50 -35.61 -16.73 20.21
CA LEU A 50 -36.13 -16.41 21.57
C LEU A 50 -35.10 -15.92 22.62
N GLN A 51 -35.15 -14.64 23.07
CA GLN A 51 -35.00 -14.19 24.49
C GLN A 51 -35.29 -12.67 24.70
N PRO A 52 -35.83 -12.26 25.89
CA PRO A 52 -36.23 -10.88 26.24
C PRO A 52 -35.06 -9.92 26.56
N GLY A 53 -33.91 -10.06 25.88
CA GLY A 53 -32.74 -9.17 25.97
C GLY A 53 -32.41 -8.45 24.65
N GLN A 54 -33.24 -8.62 23.62
CA GLN A 54 -32.98 -8.07 22.28
C GLN A 54 -33.31 -6.58 22.14
N GLN A 55 -34.17 -6.02 22.99
CA GLN A 55 -34.51 -4.59 22.93
C GLN A 55 -33.26 -3.72 23.18
N GLU A 56 -32.40 -4.10 24.13
CA GLU A 56 -31.15 -3.38 24.39
C GLU A 56 -30.17 -3.47 23.22
N ILE A 57 -30.06 -4.64 22.56
CA ILE A 57 -29.18 -4.84 21.39
C ILE A 57 -29.68 -4.05 20.17
N LEU A 58 -30.99 -4.00 19.96
CA LEU A 58 -31.60 -3.19 18.88
C LEU A 58 -31.45 -1.70 19.15
N VAL A 59 -31.56 -1.26 20.42
CA VAL A 59 -31.33 0.13 20.82
C VAL A 59 -29.86 0.49 20.64
N GLU A 60 -28.92 -0.35 21.05
CA GLU A 60 -27.48 -0.14 20.85
C GLU A 60 -27.11 -0.07 19.36
N GLN A 61 -27.66 -0.96 18.53
CA GLN A 61 -27.48 -0.89 17.06
C GLN A 61 -28.06 0.40 16.47
N PHE A 62 -29.23 0.83 16.95
CA PHE A 62 -29.86 2.07 16.52
C PHE A 62 -29.07 3.31 16.97
N GLU A 63 -28.51 3.32 18.17
CA GLU A 63 -27.63 4.38 18.67
C GLU A 63 -26.36 4.52 17.82
N VAL A 64 -25.71 3.40 17.50
CA VAL A 64 -24.55 3.38 16.60
C VAL A 64 -24.93 3.92 15.22
N GLN A 65 -26.10 3.53 14.69
CA GLN A 65 -26.57 3.99 13.40
C GLN A 65 -26.89 5.49 13.38
N LEU A 66 -27.47 6.03 14.46
CA LEU A 66 -27.71 7.47 14.62
C LEU A 66 -26.41 8.27 14.70
N GLN A 67 -25.41 7.77 15.43
CA GLN A 67 -24.08 8.40 15.46
C GLN A 67 -23.44 8.42 14.06
N GLN A 68 -23.58 7.32 13.31
CA GLN A 68 -23.07 7.23 11.95
C GLN A 68 -23.77 8.21 11.01
N TYR A 69 -25.10 8.36 11.10
CA TYR A 69 -25.82 9.38 10.35
C TYR A 69 -25.41 10.80 10.73
N ARG A 70 -25.19 11.09 12.01
CA ARG A 70 -24.69 12.40 12.45
C ARG A 70 -23.34 12.72 11.81
N GLN A 71 -22.42 11.77 11.82
CA GLN A 71 -21.10 11.94 11.22
C GLN A 71 -21.17 12.13 9.70
N GLN A 72 -22.05 11.40 9.01
CA GLN A 72 -22.28 11.58 7.57
C GLN A 72 -22.87 12.94 7.24
N ILE A 73 -23.78 13.47 8.08
CA ILE A 73 -24.32 14.81 7.91
C ILE A 73 -23.24 15.87 8.13
N GLU A 74 -22.42 15.76 9.19
CA GLU A 74 -21.30 16.66 9.44
C GLU A 74 -20.26 16.63 8.30
N GLU A 75 -19.98 15.46 7.73
CA GLU A 75 -19.10 15.31 6.56
C GLU A 75 -19.72 15.95 5.31
N LEU A 76 -21.01 15.73 5.06
CA LEU A 76 -21.74 16.34 3.95
C LEU A 76 -21.77 17.87 4.06
N GLU A 77 -22.01 18.40 5.26
CA GLU A 77 -21.99 19.83 5.54
C GLU A 77 -20.60 20.43 5.29
N ASN A 78 -19.53 19.76 5.76
CA ASN A 78 -18.15 20.16 5.46
C ASN A 78 -17.84 20.09 3.96
N HIS A 79 -18.34 19.08 3.25
CA HIS A 79 -18.19 18.94 1.81
C HIS A 79 -18.93 20.04 1.05
N LEU A 80 -20.15 20.41 1.45
CA LEU A 80 -20.91 21.51 0.86
C LEU A 80 -20.25 22.87 1.14
N ALA A 81 -19.75 23.08 2.36
CA ALA A 81 -19.03 24.29 2.74
C ALA A 81 -17.72 24.46 1.94
N THR A 82 -17.00 23.37 1.70
CA THR A 82 -15.79 23.38 0.86
C THR A 82 -16.13 23.47 -0.63
N GLN A 83 -17.22 22.86 -1.09
CA GLN A 83 -17.70 22.94 -2.48
C GLN A 83 -18.20 24.34 -2.85
N ALA A 84 -18.88 25.04 -1.94
CA ALA A 84 -19.25 26.44 -2.13
C ALA A 84 -18.01 27.35 -2.30
N ASN A 85 -16.87 26.93 -1.75
CA ASN A 85 -15.58 27.61 -1.85
C ASN A 85 -14.66 27.05 -2.95
N ASN A 86 -15.09 26.04 -3.74
CA ASN A 86 -14.27 25.42 -4.79
C ASN A 86 -14.16 26.31 -6.03
N SER A 87 -13.40 27.38 -5.88
CA SER A 87 -12.90 28.15 -7.01
C SER A 87 -11.72 27.40 -7.63
N HIS A 88 -12.01 26.57 -8.62
CA HIS A 88 -11.07 26.02 -9.61
C HIS A 88 -9.81 25.32 -9.06
N ILE A 89 -9.86 23.99 -8.89
CA ILE A 89 -8.66 23.15 -8.67
C ILE A 89 -7.67 23.41 -9.80
N THR A 90 -6.52 23.99 -9.46
CA THR A 90 -5.47 24.28 -10.43
C THR A 90 -4.56 23.05 -10.60
N PRO A 91 -3.86 22.91 -11.74
CA PRO A 91 -2.83 21.89 -11.91
C PRO A 91 -1.73 21.97 -10.82
N GLN A 92 -1.51 23.16 -10.26
CA GLN A 92 -0.59 23.38 -9.15
C GLN A 92 -1.07 22.74 -7.85
N ASP A 93 -2.38 22.81 -7.56
CA ASP A 93 -2.97 22.17 -6.38
C ASP A 93 -2.82 20.65 -6.43
N LEU A 94 -2.96 20.06 -7.63
CA LEU A 94 -2.71 18.63 -7.84
C LEU A 94 -1.23 18.28 -7.59
N SER A 95 -0.29 19.09 -8.09
CA SER A 95 1.14 18.89 -7.83
C SER A 95 1.46 18.99 -6.34
N MET A 96 0.87 19.97 -5.64
CA MET A 96 1.03 20.12 -4.20
C MET A 96 0.41 18.96 -3.41
N ALA A 97 -0.76 18.48 -3.83
CA ALA A 97 -1.39 17.30 -3.23
C ALA A 97 -0.53 16.04 -3.42
N MET A 98 0.03 15.83 -4.62
CA MET A 98 0.92 14.71 -4.90
C MET A 98 2.21 14.79 -4.05
N GLN A 99 2.76 15.99 -3.89
CA GLN A 99 3.92 16.21 -3.02
C GLN A 99 3.58 15.92 -1.55
N LYS A 100 2.41 16.33 -1.07
CA LYS A 100 1.93 15.99 0.29
C LYS A 100 1.75 14.49 0.45
N ILE A 101 1.16 13.79 -0.52
CA ILE A 101 1.01 12.33 -0.50
C ILE A 101 2.38 11.66 -0.39
N TYR A 102 3.37 12.11 -1.16
CA TYR A 102 4.73 11.59 -1.09
C TYR A 102 5.36 11.82 0.29
N GLN A 103 5.26 13.05 0.84
CA GLN A 103 5.77 13.35 2.18
C GLN A 103 5.12 12.47 3.26
N THR A 104 3.79 12.32 3.23
CA THR A 104 3.06 11.46 4.15
C THR A 104 3.49 10.00 3.99
N PHE A 105 3.69 9.52 2.77
CA PHE A 105 4.16 8.17 2.51
C PHE A 105 5.57 7.93 3.05
N VAL A 106 6.48 8.89 2.87
CA VAL A 106 7.85 8.82 3.43
C VAL A 106 7.81 8.84 4.95
N ALA A 107 7.00 9.70 5.57
CA ALA A 107 6.83 9.74 7.02
C ALA A 107 6.27 8.42 7.57
N LEU A 108 5.25 7.84 6.91
CA LEU A 108 4.71 6.52 7.24
C LEU A 108 5.76 5.42 7.10
N ALA A 109 6.59 5.45 6.05
CA ALA A 109 7.66 4.49 5.88
C ALA A 109 8.71 4.59 7.01
N ALA A 110 9.07 5.80 7.44
CA ALA A 110 9.96 6.01 8.58
C ALA A 110 9.35 5.49 9.89
N GLN A 111 8.06 5.76 10.13
CA GLN A 111 7.34 5.22 11.29
C GLN A 111 7.28 3.70 11.27
N LEU A 112 6.97 3.10 10.12
CA LEU A 112 6.95 1.65 9.94
C LEU A 112 8.34 1.04 10.18
N GLN A 113 9.40 1.68 9.69
CA GLN A 113 10.77 1.24 9.91
C GLN A 113 11.16 1.29 11.40
N SER A 114 10.75 2.35 12.11
CA SER A 114 10.96 2.48 13.55
C SER A 114 10.27 1.34 14.32
N ILE A 115 9.00 1.06 14.01
CA ILE A 115 8.26 -0.06 14.60
C ILE A 115 8.94 -1.39 14.27
N HIS A 116 9.38 -1.58 13.02
CA HIS A 116 10.06 -2.79 12.59
C HIS A 116 11.35 -3.06 13.40
N GLU A 117 12.18 -2.02 13.61
CA GLU A 117 13.38 -2.17 14.46
C GLU A 117 13.03 -2.45 15.92
N ASN A 118 12.01 -1.79 16.48
CA ASN A 118 11.56 -2.07 17.86
C ASN A 118 11.12 -3.54 18.03
N VAL A 119 10.35 -4.06 17.09
CA VAL A 119 9.90 -5.47 17.09
C VAL A 119 11.08 -6.43 16.93
N LYS A 120 12.06 -6.07 16.09
CA LYS A 120 13.27 -6.86 15.90
C LYS A 120 14.10 -6.96 17.19
N VAL A 121 14.32 -5.84 17.88
CA VAL A 121 15.02 -5.82 19.18
C VAL A 121 14.28 -6.67 20.20
N LEU A 122 12.94 -6.54 20.28
CA LEU A 122 12.13 -7.35 21.20
C LEU A 122 12.24 -8.85 20.92
N LYS A 123 12.26 -9.23 19.63
CA LYS A 123 12.47 -10.62 19.21
C LYS A 123 13.86 -11.13 19.62
N GLU A 124 14.90 -10.33 19.43
CA GLU A 124 16.27 -10.68 19.84
C GLU A 124 16.38 -10.86 21.36
N GLN A 125 15.76 -9.96 22.13
CA GLN A 125 15.71 -10.06 23.59
C GLN A 125 14.99 -11.33 24.05
N TYR A 126 13.86 -11.67 23.44
CA TYR A 126 13.12 -12.90 23.75
C TYR A 126 13.95 -14.16 23.47
N LEU A 127 14.62 -14.22 22.31
CA LEU A 127 15.49 -15.35 21.97
C LEU A 127 16.70 -15.43 22.91
N GLY A 128 17.27 -14.30 23.31
CA GLY A 128 18.33 -14.22 24.30
C GLY A 128 17.91 -14.78 25.66
N TYR A 129 16.72 -14.38 26.16
CA TYR A 129 16.15 -14.92 27.39
C TYR A 129 15.97 -16.43 27.30
N ARG A 130 15.38 -16.93 26.20
CA ARG A 130 15.19 -18.37 25.99
C ARG A 130 16.50 -19.14 25.98
N LYS A 131 17.52 -18.62 25.29
CA LYS A 131 18.85 -19.26 25.25
C LYS A 131 19.50 -19.30 26.64
N MET A 132 19.39 -18.22 27.42
CA MET A 132 20.03 -18.11 28.73
C MET A 132 19.32 -18.93 29.82
N PHE A 133 17.97 -18.90 29.85
CA PHE A 133 17.19 -19.50 30.93
C PHE A 133 16.66 -20.90 30.62
N LEU A 134 16.34 -21.18 29.35
CA LEU A 134 15.81 -22.47 28.90
C LEU A 134 16.85 -23.34 28.19
N GLY A 135 18.08 -22.81 27.96
CA GLY A 135 19.14 -23.52 27.23
C GLY A 135 18.80 -23.80 25.76
N ASP A 136 17.74 -23.19 25.25
CA ASP A 136 17.15 -23.49 23.95
C ASP A 136 17.43 -22.34 22.97
N ALA A 137 18.18 -22.64 21.90
CA ALA A 137 18.61 -21.69 20.89
C ALA A 137 17.72 -21.66 19.63
N VAL A 138 16.56 -22.33 19.64
CA VAL A 138 15.67 -22.41 18.47
C VAL A 138 14.97 -21.07 18.21
N ASP A 139 15.06 -20.55 16.97
CA ASP A 139 14.26 -19.39 16.51
C ASP A 139 12.81 -19.82 16.24
N VAL A 140 11.93 -19.69 17.24
CA VAL A 140 10.50 -20.03 17.11
C VAL A 140 9.75 -19.18 16.09
N PHE A 141 10.33 -18.06 15.65
CA PHE A 141 9.71 -17.19 14.66
C PHE A 141 10.18 -17.49 13.22
N GLU A 142 11.05 -18.47 13.02
CA GLU A 142 11.58 -18.80 11.69
C GLU A 142 10.47 -19.34 10.76
N ALA A 143 9.54 -20.16 11.28
CA ALA A 143 8.41 -20.68 10.53
C ALA A 143 7.58 -19.56 9.88
N ARG A 144 7.27 -18.50 10.65
CA ARG A 144 6.55 -17.33 10.16
C ARG A 144 7.36 -16.51 9.16
N ARG A 145 8.69 -16.47 9.30
CA ARG A 145 9.59 -15.81 8.35
C ARG A 145 9.63 -16.56 7.01
N ALA A 146 9.64 -17.89 7.05
CA ALA A 146 9.58 -18.74 5.86
C ALA A 146 8.25 -18.57 5.12
N GLU A 147 7.13 -18.47 5.84
CA GLU A 147 5.83 -18.15 5.25
C GLU A 147 5.80 -16.76 4.60
N ALA A 148 6.32 -15.73 5.27
CA ALA A 148 6.41 -14.39 4.69
C ALA A 148 7.26 -14.35 3.40
N LYS A 149 8.36 -15.12 3.35
CA LYS A 149 9.18 -15.28 2.15
C LYS A 149 8.43 -16.00 1.02
N LYS A 150 7.53 -16.95 1.32
CA LYS A 150 6.69 -17.58 0.29
C LYS A 150 5.76 -16.57 -0.37
N TRP A 151 5.17 -15.64 0.40
CA TRP A 151 4.33 -14.58 -0.17
C TRP A 151 5.14 -13.60 -1.04
N GLN A 152 6.38 -13.26 -0.65
CA GLN A 152 7.31 -12.44 -1.46
C GLN A 152 7.83 -13.16 -2.72
N ASN A 153 8.05 -14.48 -2.64
CA ASN A 153 8.56 -15.31 -3.73
C ASN A 153 7.44 -15.86 -4.63
N THR A 154 6.17 -15.68 -4.27
CA THR A 154 5.08 -15.78 -5.24
C THR A 154 5.47 -14.83 -6.36
N PRO A 155 5.68 -15.29 -7.61
CA PRO A 155 6.05 -14.41 -8.69
C PRO A 155 5.03 -13.30 -8.72
N ARG A 156 5.44 -12.07 -8.38
CA ARG A 156 4.63 -10.88 -8.59
C ARG A 156 4.26 -10.99 -10.05
N VAL A 157 2.99 -11.28 -10.34
CA VAL A 157 2.49 -11.44 -11.70
C VAL A 157 2.57 -10.05 -12.32
N THR A 158 3.77 -9.67 -12.74
CA THR A 158 4.05 -8.53 -13.59
C THR A 158 3.83 -9.03 -15.01
N THR A 159 2.56 -9.25 -15.37
CA THR A 159 2.17 -9.50 -16.76
C THR A 159 2.19 -8.18 -17.54
N GLY A 160 3.37 -7.62 -17.69
CA GLY A 160 3.63 -6.45 -18.53
C GLY A 160 5.10 -6.01 -18.48
N PRO A 161 5.63 -5.43 -19.56
CA PRO A 161 6.92 -4.75 -19.52
C PRO A 161 6.82 -3.59 -18.52
N THR A 162 7.70 -3.56 -17.54
CA THR A 162 7.78 -2.47 -16.57
C THR A 162 8.10 -1.17 -17.32
N PRO A 163 7.32 -0.07 -17.12
CA PRO A 163 7.39 1.14 -17.95
C PRO A 163 8.70 1.94 -17.83
N PHE A 164 9.63 1.51 -16.97
CA PHE A 164 10.90 2.19 -16.72
C PHE A 164 12.14 1.28 -16.89
N SER A 165 11.99 0.07 -17.44
CA SER A 165 13.15 -0.85 -17.63
C SER A 165 14.14 -0.38 -18.71
N THR A 166 13.71 0.46 -19.65
CA THR A 166 14.54 0.98 -20.75
C THR A 166 15.14 2.35 -20.48
N MET A 167 14.84 3.00 -19.34
CA MET A 167 15.47 4.28 -19.00
C MET A 167 16.61 4.03 -18.03
N PRO A 168 17.89 4.13 -18.45
CA PRO A 168 18.96 4.33 -17.47
C PRO A 168 18.59 5.58 -16.69
N ASN A 169 18.50 5.43 -15.36
CA ASN A 169 18.15 6.52 -14.46
C ASN A 169 19.20 7.62 -14.61
N ALA A 170 18.91 8.62 -15.46
CA ALA A 170 19.86 9.67 -15.83
C ALA A 170 20.31 10.46 -14.60
N ALA A 171 19.46 10.57 -13.57
CA ALA A 171 19.82 11.15 -12.28
C ALA A 171 20.82 10.27 -11.51
N ALA A 172 20.70 8.94 -11.58
CA ALA A 172 21.69 8.03 -10.99
C ALA A 172 23.02 8.02 -11.77
N VAL A 173 22.97 8.10 -13.11
CA VAL A 173 24.19 8.22 -13.94
C VAL A 173 24.89 9.55 -13.70
N ALA A 174 24.15 10.66 -13.59
CA ALA A 174 24.70 11.97 -13.28
C ALA A 174 25.31 12.01 -11.87
N MET A 175 24.66 11.41 -10.86
CA MET A 175 25.21 11.31 -9.50
C MET A 175 26.43 10.37 -9.41
N ALA A 176 26.47 9.30 -10.20
CA ALA A 176 27.65 8.43 -10.29
C ALA A 176 28.83 9.14 -11.00
N ALA A 177 28.54 9.95 -12.03
CA ALA A 177 29.55 10.74 -12.72
C ALA A 177 30.12 11.86 -11.83
N THR A 178 29.30 12.50 -10.98
CA THR A 178 29.81 13.49 -10.02
C THR A 178 30.62 12.84 -8.88
N LEU A 179 30.26 11.64 -8.43
CA LEU A 179 31.05 10.92 -7.42
C LEU A 179 32.42 10.48 -7.93
N THR A 180 32.52 10.07 -9.20
CA THR A 180 33.80 9.63 -9.80
C THR A 180 34.75 10.80 -10.11
N GLN A 181 34.23 12.01 -10.30
CA GLN A 181 35.06 13.20 -10.54
C GLN A 181 35.73 13.77 -9.26
N GLN A 182 35.27 13.39 -8.07
CA GLN A 182 35.92 13.79 -6.80
C GLN A 182 37.09 12.90 -6.38
N GLN A 183 37.45 11.88 -7.17
CA GLN A 183 38.54 10.95 -6.86
C GLN A 183 39.74 11.04 -7.82
N GLN A 184 40.02 12.23 -8.35
CA GLN A 184 41.33 12.52 -8.94
C GLN A 184 42.25 13.19 -7.88
N PRO A 185 43.31 12.51 -7.40
CA PRO A 185 44.32 13.15 -6.57
C PRO A 185 45.10 14.18 -7.40
N ALA A 186 45.14 15.40 -6.88
CA ALA A 186 46.01 16.47 -7.37
C ALA A 186 47.47 16.00 -7.31
N THR A 187 48.07 15.74 -8.48
CA THR A 187 49.50 15.53 -8.63
C THR A 187 50.12 16.73 -9.36
N GLY A 188 50.69 17.63 -8.55
CA GLY A 188 51.93 18.33 -8.84
C GLY A 188 51.96 19.45 -9.89
N LEU A 189 51.86 20.69 -9.42
CA LEU A 189 52.69 21.78 -9.96
C LEU A 189 54.18 21.38 -9.87
N ASN A 190 54.97 21.58 -10.93
CA ASN A 190 56.13 22.49 -10.96
C ASN A 190 57.01 22.32 -12.22
N ALA A 191 57.54 23.48 -12.68
CA ALA A 191 58.78 23.68 -13.45
C ALA A 191 58.77 23.31 -14.96
N PHE A 192 59.30 24.08 -15.91
CA PHE A 192 60.10 25.31 -15.87
C PHE A 192 60.00 26.02 -17.23
N LYS A 193 60.35 27.31 -17.22
CA LYS A 193 60.39 28.27 -18.32
C LYS A 193 61.73 28.16 -19.08
N LEU A 194 61.70 28.58 -20.35
CA LEU A 194 62.77 28.65 -21.38
C LEU A 194 63.04 27.35 -22.17
#